data_AF-A0A845VIN8-F1
#
_entry.id   AF-A0A845VIN8-F1
#
_cell.length_a   1.000
_cell.length_b   1.000
_cell.length_c   1.000
_cell.angle_alpha   90.00
_cell.angle_beta   90.00
_cell.angle_gamma   90.00
#
_symmetry.space_group_name_H-M   'P 1'
#
loop_
_entity.id
_entity.type
_entity.pdbx_description
1 polymer ?
#
loop_
_entity_poly.entity_id
_entity_poly.type
_entity_poly.pdbx_seq_one_letter_code
_entity_poly.pdbx_strand_id
1 'polypeptide(L)'
;MLKKLAKVHGNSFDELVKQVLKNLIENPYPINSRQEPLQKKSKLPQGLTFHKLEFKFGQGASGQIRLMYLVNTTTSVIKLVWIYTHEQFEKRPDDKDLRSVIQQILED
;
A
#
# COMPACT_ATOMS: atom_id res chain seq x y z
N MET A 1 -6.26 3.57 -9.22
CA MET A 1 -6.17 4.41 -8.00
C MET A 1 -5.11 5.50 -8.11
N LEU A 2 -3.85 5.18 -8.48
CA LEU A 2 -2.78 6.18 -8.65
C LEU A 2 -3.17 7.39 -9.51
N LYS A 3 -3.74 7.15 -10.70
CA LYS A 3 -4.18 8.20 -11.63
C LYS A 3 -5.17 9.21 -11.02
N LYS A 4 -5.98 8.79 -10.03
CA LYS A 4 -6.92 9.70 -9.34
C LYS A 4 -6.18 10.61 -8.36
N LEU A 5 -5.19 10.09 -7.63
CA LEU A 5 -4.37 10.86 -6.69
C LEU A 5 -3.39 11.80 -7.42
N ALA A 6 -2.76 11.30 -8.48
CA ALA A 6 -1.89 12.08 -9.37
C ALA A 6 -2.59 13.32 -9.93
N LYS A 7 -3.86 13.18 -10.33
CA LYS A 7 -4.67 14.27 -10.85
C LYS A 7 -4.97 15.36 -9.80
N VAL A 8 -5.00 14.98 -8.52
CA VAL A 8 -5.29 15.91 -7.40
C VAL A 8 -4.01 16.60 -6.91
N HIS A 9 -2.88 15.89 -6.91
CA HIS A 9 -1.63 16.36 -6.28
C HIS A 9 -0.51 16.78 -7.27
N GLY A 10 -0.68 16.50 -8.57
CA GLY A 10 0.27 16.89 -9.62
C GLY A 10 1.45 15.92 -9.81
N ASN A 11 2.35 16.24 -10.75
CA ASN A 11 3.46 15.37 -11.17
C ASN A 11 4.44 15.00 -10.05
N SER A 12 4.62 15.88 -9.06
CA SER A 12 5.49 15.64 -7.92
C SER A 12 5.02 14.47 -7.04
N PHE A 13 3.71 14.20 -7.01
CA PHE A 13 3.17 13.04 -6.29
C PHE A 13 3.54 11.73 -7.00
N ASP A 14 3.43 11.69 -8.32
CA ASP A 14 3.80 10.50 -9.11
C ASP A 14 5.30 10.19 -8.98
N GLU A 15 6.15 11.21 -8.97
CA GLU A 15 7.58 11.06 -8.74
C GLU A 15 7.89 10.51 -7.35
N LEU A 16 7.24 11.05 -6.31
CA LEU A 16 7.40 10.54 -4.95
C LEU A 16 6.96 9.08 -4.85
N VAL A 17 5.80 8.71 -5.40
CA VAL A 17 5.33 7.34 -5.37
C VAL A 17 6.29 6.42 -6.11
N LYS A 18 6.79 6.80 -7.30
CA LYS A 18 7.80 6.02 -8.03
C LYS A 18 9.06 5.81 -7.21
N GLN A 19 9.55 6.85 -6.54
CA GLN A 19 10.72 6.76 -5.66
C GLN A 19 10.47 5.81 -4.49
N VAL A 20 9.31 5.92 -3.84
CA VAL A 20 8.90 5.01 -2.76
C VAL A 20 8.85 3.56 -3.24
N LEU A 21 8.28 3.31 -4.42
CA LEU A 21 8.22 1.97 -5.00
C LEU A 21 9.62 1.41 -5.32
N LYS A 22 10.52 2.25 -5.84
CA LYS A 22 11.92 1.85 -6.07
C LYS A 22 12.61 1.48 -4.76
N ASN A 23 12.47 2.30 -3.73
CA ASN A 23 13.05 2.02 -2.41
C ASN A 23 12.47 0.76 -1.78
N LEU A 24 11.19 0.46 -2.02
CA LEU A 24 10.56 -0.78 -1.55
C LEU A 24 11.13 -2.02 -2.21
N ILE A 25 11.56 -1.94 -3.48
CA ILE A 25 12.24 -3.06 -4.16
C ILE A 25 13.58 -3.36 -3.47
N GLU A 26 14.32 -2.32 -3.07
CA GLU A 26 15.61 -2.46 -2.38
C GLU A 26 15.47 -2.89 -0.92
N ASN A 27 14.46 -2.37 -0.22
CA ASN A 27 14.12 -2.72 1.15
C ASN A 27 12.60 -2.89 1.30
N PRO A 28 12.08 -4.13 1.25
CA PRO A 28 10.64 -4.41 1.37
C PRO A 28 10.04 -4.07 2.74
N TYR A 29 10.87 -3.88 3.77
CA TYR A 29 10.47 -3.63 5.15
C TYR A 29 11.15 -2.37 5.72
N PRO A 30 10.88 -1.17 5.16
CA PRO A 30 11.46 0.06 5.67
C PRO A 30 10.89 0.38 7.07
N ILE A 31 11.56 1.24 7.82
CA ILE A 31 11.24 1.54 9.23
C ILE A 31 9.81 2.08 9.45
N ASN A 32 9.26 2.73 8.44
CA ASN A 32 7.90 3.27 8.42
C ASN A 32 6.87 2.31 7.81
N SER A 33 7.27 1.06 7.55
CA SER A 33 6.38 -0.03 7.22
C SER A 33 6.11 -0.89 8.44
N ARG A 34 4.86 -1.34 8.56
CA ARG A 34 4.46 -2.32 9.58
C ARG A 34 3.61 -3.41 8.96
N GLN A 35 3.71 -4.60 9.53
CA GLN A 35 2.83 -5.70 9.18
C GLN A 35 1.40 -5.37 9.62
N GLU A 36 0.45 -5.51 8.70
CA GLU A 36 -0.96 -5.27 8.96
C GLU A 36 -1.71 -6.57 9.27
N PRO A 37 -2.63 -6.55 10.25
CA PRO A 37 -3.48 -7.70 10.52
C PRO A 37 -4.44 -7.93 9.37
N LEU A 38 -4.51 -9.17 8.90
CA LEU A 38 -5.49 -9.64 7.93
C LEU A 38 -6.92 -9.51 8.47
N GLN A 39 -7.90 -9.35 7.58
CA GLN A 39 -9.30 -9.34 7.98
C GLN A 39 -9.70 -10.68 8.60
N LYS A 40 -10.68 -10.67 9.51
CA LYS A 40 -11.19 -11.89 10.15
C LYS A 40 -11.56 -12.94 9.07
N LYS A 41 -11.03 -14.15 9.22
CA LYS A 41 -11.21 -15.31 8.31
C LYS A 41 -10.44 -15.28 6.97
N SER A 42 -9.66 -14.24 6.68
CA SER A 42 -8.75 -14.26 5.52
C SER A 42 -7.42 -14.91 5.90
N LYS A 43 -6.89 -15.77 5.03
CA LYS A 43 -5.55 -16.34 5.14
C LYS A 43 -4.78 -15.97 3.90
N LEU A 44 -3.56 -15.50 4.07
CA LEU A 44 -2.63 -15.40 2.95
C LEU A 44 -2.02 -16.77 2.67
N PRO A 45 -1.68 -17.07 1.40
CA PRO A 45 -0.83 -18.20 1.09
C PRO A 45 0.50 -18.13 1.83
N GLN A 46 1.14 -19.28 2.00
CA GLN A 46 2.42 -19.36 2.70
C GLN A 46 3.48 -18.48 2.03
N GLY A 47 4.27 -17.76 2.84
CA GLY A 47 5.32 -16.87 2.35
C GLY A 47 4.82 -15.49 1.91
N LEU A 48 3.52 -15.19 1.97
CA LEU A 48 3.00 -13.85 1.74
C LEU A 48 2.76 -13.12 3.06
N THR A 49 3.22 -11.88 3.14
CA THR A 49 2.99 -10.98 4.28
C THR A 49 2.34 -9.69 3.80
N PHE A 50 1.47 -9.10 4.61
CA PHE A 50 0.73 -7.88 4.29
C PHE A 50 1.25 -6.71 5.13
N HIS A 51 1.56 -5.60 4.46
CA HIS A 51 2.24 -4.47 5.06
C HIS A 51 1.56 -3.15 4.70
N LYS A 52 1.77 -2.15 5.56
CA LYS A 52 1.39 -0.77 5.32
C LYS A 52 2.56 0.15 5.57
N LEU A 53 2.89 0.91 4.54
CA LEU A 53 3.88 1.96 4.53
C LEU A 53 3.21 3.32 4.67
N GLU A 54 3.70 4.15 5.59
CA GLU A 54 3.22 5.52 5.78
C GLU A 54 4.29 6.52 5.36
N PHE A 55 3.97 7.44 4.45
CA PHE A 55 4.88 8.49 3.99
C PHE A 55 4.14 9.80 3.72
N LYS A 56 4.89 10.90 3.68
CA LYS A 56 4.31 12.24 3.53
C LYS A 56 4.68 12.83 2.17
N PHE A 57 3.69 13.40 1.50
CA PHE A 57 3.86 14.27 0.33
C PHE A 57 3.70 15.75 0.69
N GLY A 58 2.97 16.06 1.75
CA GLY A 58 2.72 17.44 2.18
C GLY A 58 2.27 17.53 3.64
N GLN A 59 1.81 18.72 4.02
CA GLN A 59 1.26 18.98 5.35
C GLN A 59 -0.21 18.56 5.45
N GLY A 60 -0.67 18.24 6.66
CA GLY A 60 -2.07 17.88 6.93
C GLY A 60 -2.47 16.45 6.54
N ALA A 61 -3.76 16.13 6.62
CA ALA A 61 -4.30 14.79 6.36
C ALA A 61 -4.22 14.40 4.87
N SER A 62 -4.39 15.37 3.96
CA SER A 62 -4.27 15.17 2.51
C SER A 62 -2.82 14.88 2.08
N GLY A 63 -1.83 15.35 2.85
CA GLY A 63 -0.41 15.11 2.63
C GLY A 63 0.12 13.80 3.22
N GLN A 64 -0.66 13.10 4.04
CA GLN A 64 -0.29 11.81 4.63
C GLN A 64 -0.79 10.65 3.78
N ILE A 65 0.13 9.89 3.20
CA ILE A 65 -0.16 8.80 2.28
C ILE A 65 0.11 7.47 2.98
N ARG A 66 -0.78 6.51 2.72
CA ARG A 66 -0.64 5.13 3.15
C ARG A 66 -0.65 4.22 1.92
N LEU A 67 0.36 3.38 1.82
CA LEU A 67 0.50 2.35 0.80
C LEU A 67 0.40 0.99 1.47
N MET A 68 -0.59 0.19 1.07
CA MET A 68 -0.74 -1.19 1.46
C MET A 68 -0.20 -2.10 0.36
N TYR A 69 0.58 -3.10 0.73
CA TYR A 69 1.25 -3.99 -0.22
C TYR A 69 1.48 -5.38 0.37
N LEU A 70 1.60 -6.37 -0.51
CA LEU A 70 2.00 -7.74 -0.18
C LEU A 70 3.46 -7.95 -0.52
N VAL A 71 4.17 -8.67 0.34
CA VAL A 71 5.54 -9.13 0.08
C VAL A 71 5.52 -10.64 0.06
N ASN A 72 5.95 -11.23 -1.05
CA ASN A 72 6.27 -12.65 -1.13
C ASN A 72 7.72 -12.85 -0.69
N THR A 73 7.92 -13.46 0.48
CA THR A 73 9.23 -13.67 1.10
C THR A 73 10.08 -14.70 0.37
N THR A 74 9.46 -15.54 -0.47
CA THR A 74 10.14 -16.61 -1.22
C THR A 74 10.67 -16.10 -2.55
N THR A 75 9.94 -15.20 -3.21
CA THR A 75 10.28 -14.69 -4.56
C THR A 75 10.74 -13.23 -4.55
N SER A 76 10.73 -12.57 -3.39
CA SER A 76 11.01 -11.14 -3.22
C SER A 76 10.13 -10.24 -4.09
N VAL A 77 8.92 -10.71 -4.43
CA VAL A 77 7.96 -9.96 -5.23
C VAL A 77 7.08 -9.10 -4.35
N ILE A 78 6.92 -7.84 -4.73
CA ILE A 78 6.01 -6.88 -4.10
C ILE A 78 4.77 -6.71 -4.98
N LYS A 79 3.59 -6.96 -4.42
CA LYS A 79 2.30 -6.69 -5.09
C LYS A 79 1.59 -5.52 -4.39
N LEU A 80 1.22 -4.48 -5.14
CA LEU A 80 0.56 -3.30 -4.60
C LEU A 80 -0.93 -3.57 -4.37
N VAL A 81 -1.43 -3.29 -3.17
CA VAL A 81 -2.83 -3.53 -2.80
C VAL A 81 -3.64 -2.24 -2.88
N TRP A 82 -3.22 -1.20 -2.17
CA TRP A 82 -3.99 0.04 -2.09
C TRP A 82 -3.10 1.24 -1.79
N ILE A 83 -3.39 2.39 -2.39
CA ILE A 83 -2.77 3.67 -2.01
C ILE A 83 -3.85 4.70 -1.75
N TYR A 84 -3.76 5.40 -0.62
CA TYR A 84 -4.76 6.37 -0.19
C TYR A 84 -4.17 7.43 0.75
N THR A 85 -4.85 8.57 0.86
CA THR A 85 -4.49 9.61 1.84
C THR A 85 -5.28 9.44 3.14
N HIS A 86 -4.80 10.02 4.24
CA HIS A 86 -5.56 10.02 5.49
C HIS A 86 -6.88 10.79 5.39
N GLU A 87 -6.98 11.76 4.47
CA GLU A 87 -8.23 12.44 4.14
C GLU A 87 -9.25 11.52 3.47
N GLN A 88 -8.81 10.65 2.55
CA GLN A 88 -9.71 9.69 1.90
C GLN A 88 -10.23 8.63 2.86
N PHE A 89 -9.35 8.16 3.75
CA PHE A 89 -9.71 7.23 4.81
C PHE A 89 -8.95 7.60 6.09
N GLU A 90 -9.71 8.02 7.11
CA GLU A 90 -9.13 8.31 8.42
C GLU A 90 -8.44 7.07 9.00
N LYS A 91 -9.02 5.89 8.73
CA LYS A 91 -8.51 4.56 9.12
C LYS A 91 -7.97 3.79 7.91
N ARG A 92 -8.29 2.49 7.82
CA ARG A 92 -8.04 1.65 6.63
C ARG A 92 -9.31 1.56 5.77
N PRO A 93 -9.18 1.28 4.47
CA PRO A 93 -10.34 0.93 3.64
C PRO A 93 -11.11 -0.26 4.24
N ASP A 94 -12.38 -0.41 3.86
CA ASP A 94 -13.24 -1.43 4.43
C ASP A 94 -12.67 -2.85 4.26
N ASP A 95 -12.90 -3.70 5.26
CA ASP A 95 -12.39 -5.06 5.31
C ASP A 95 -12.88 -5.91 4.12
N LYS A 96 -14.11 -5.69 3.64
CA LYS A 96 -14.68 -6.38 2.48
C LYS A 96 -13.95 -5.99 1.20
N ASP A 97 -13.71 -4.70 1.00
CA ASP A 97 -13.06 -4.17 -0.21
C ASP A 97 -11.60 -4.61 -0.27
N LEU A 98 -10.87 -4.48 0.83
CA LEU A 98 -9.49 -4.94 0.93
C LEU A 98 -9.38 -6.43 0.63
N ARG A 99 -10.29 -7.26 1.14
CA ARG A 99 -10.31 -8.70 0.87
C ARG A 99 -10.50 -8.99 -0.61
N SER A 100 -11.45 -8.31 -1.26
CA SER A 100 -11.71 -8.48 -2.70
C SER A 100 -10.48 -8.12 -3.53
N VAL A 101 -9.82 -7.01 -3.22
CA VAL A 101 -8.62 -6.55 -3.94
C VAL A 101 -7.45 -7.50 -3.74
N ILE A 102 -7.20 -7.95 -2.51
CA ILE A 102 -6.15 -8.94 -2.22
C ILE A 102 -6.42 -10.24 -2.98
N GLN A 103 -7.66 -10.72 -3.02
CA GLN A 103 -7.99 -11.94 -3.72
C GLN A 103 -7.73 -11.82 -5.24
N GLN A 104 -8.16 -10.72 -5.86
CA GLN A 104 -7.88 -10.45 -7.28
C GLN A 104 -6.37 -10.45 -7.57
N ILE A 105 -5.57 -9.79 -6.72
CA ILE A 105 -4.11 -9.73 -6.85
C ILE A 105 -3.44 -11.12 -6.74
N LEU A 106 -4.03 -12.04 -6.00
CA LEU A 106 -3.50 -13.40 -5.84
C LEU A 106 -3.93 -14.35 -6.96
N GLU A 107 -5.01 -14.02 -7.67
CA GLU A 107 -5.51 -14.76 -8.85
C GLU A 107 -4.82 -14.32 -10.16
N ASP A 108 -4.24 -13.11 -10.19
CA ASP A 108 -3.36 -12.56 -11.25
C ASP A 108 -1.90 -13.08 -11.18
#